data_AF-A0A0V1JVX3-F1
#
_entry.id   AF-A0A0V1JVX3-F1
#
_cell.length_a   1.000
_cell.length_b   1.000
_cell.length_c   1.000
_cell.angle_alpha   90.00
_cell.angle_beta   90.00
_cell.angle_gamma   90.00
#
_symmetry.space_group_name_H-M   'P 1'
#
loop_
_entity.id
_entity.type
_entity.pdbx_description
1 polymer ?
#
loop_
_entity_poly.entity_id
_entity_poly.type
_entity_poly.pdbx_seq_one_letter_code
_entity_poly.pdbx_strand_id
1 'polypeptide(L)'
;MSKTMLNTLSNFYNTLDQKIEKPVQTHLRRVYFSLSASLLAAAAGAYVHLFTDFISGSVWSVLGSLVLLITINATIHTRENELYRFLALMAFSALSGLSTGPLLDFVISVNASLIVTAFMVTAVLFGTLLGMLSAMCWVSMFNMFIRSPALFQVNLYTGLAVMCGFIVYDTQLIMEKKRMGDNDYIRHSVDLFIDFIGIFRRTLIVLCQKEVGAKEKKKLKIKILCNNAAKS
;
A
#
# COMPACT_ATOMS: atom_id res chain seq x y z
N MET A 1 -16.95 33.91 -1.44
CA MET A 1 -16.97 32.45 -1.28
C MET A 1 -15.58 31.82 -1.33
N SER A 2 -14.76 32.06 -2.37
CA SER A 2 -13.38 31.54 -2.45
C SER A 2 -12.46 31.96 -1.29
N LYS A 3 -12.46 33.25 -0.89
CA LYS A 3 -11.64 33.75 0.23
C LYS A 3 -12.03 33.14 1.59
N THR A 4 -13.31 32.86 1.81
CA THR A 4 -13.81 32.24 3.05
C THR A 4 -13.35 30.79 3.14
N MET A 5 -13.44 30.02 2.03
CA MET A 5 -12.92 28.66 1.97
C MET A 5 -11.39 28.58 2.14
N LEU A 6 -10.65 29.51 1.54
CA LEU A 6 -9.20 29.59 1.71
C LEU A 6 -8.81 29.88 3.17
N ASN A 7 -9.57 30.74 3.86
CA ASN A 7 -9.35 31.04 5.27
C ASN A 7 -9.73 29.87 6.19
N THR A 8 -10.77 29.10 5.85
CA THR A 8 -11.12 27.88 6.61
C THR A 8 -10.06 26.78 6.41
N LEU A 9 -9.55 26.63 5.18
CA LEU A 9 -8.48 25.69 4.87
C LEU A 9 -7.15 26.06 5.53
N SER A 10 -6.78 27.35 5.55
CA SER A 10 -5.56 27.80 6.21
C SER A 10 -5.65 27.65 7.73
N ASN A 11 -6.80 27.95 8.34
CA ASN A 11 -7.00 27.76 9.77
C ASN A 11 -6.99 26.28 10.17
N PHE A 12 -7.56 25.41 9.34
CA PHE A 12 -7.49 23.97 9.54
C PHE A 12 -6.06 23.44 9.41
N TYR A 13 -5.32 23.88 8.37
CA TYR A 13 -3.90 23.57 8.19
C TYR A 13 -3.06 24.00 9.39
N ASN A 14 -3.26 25.22 9.90
CA ASN A 14 -2.55 25.74 11.05
C ASN A 14 -2.89 24.97 12.35
N THR A 15 -4.12 24.49 12.48
CA THR A 15 -4.54 23.68 13.64
C THR A 15 -3.94 22.28 13.60
N LEU A 16 -3.79 21.69 12.41
CA LEU A 16 -3.06 20.42 12.23
C LEU A 16 -1.55 20.60 12.50
N ASP A 17 -0.97 21.71 12.03
CA ASP A 17 0.45 22.03 12.24
C ASP A 17 0.81 22.22 13.71
N GLN A 18 -0.12 22.75 14.52
CA GLN A 18 0.09 22.93 15.96
C GLN A 18 -0.01 21.62 16.75
N LYS A 19 -0.73 20.62 16.26
CA LYS A 19 -1.01 19.37 16.99
C LYS A 19 0.05 18.28 16.76
N ILE A 20 0.91 18.43 15.74
CA ILE A 20 2.04 17.54 15.47
C ILE A 20 3.34 18.32 15.59
N GLU A 21 4.26 17.83 16.42
CA GLU A 21 5.59 18.42 16.58
C GLU A 21 6.30 18.58 15.21
N LYS A 22 6.69 19.81 14.85
CA LYS A 22 7.36 20.13 13.58
C LYS A 22 8.52 19.20 13.16
N PRO A 23 9.40 18.72 14.09
CA PRO A 23 10.41 17.71 13.77
C PRO A 23 9.83 16.36 13.29
N VAL A 24 8.69 15.93 13.84
CA VAL A 24 8.03 14.67 13.45
C VAL A 24 7.37 14.79 12.08
N GLN A 25 6.69 15.90 11.80
CA GLN A 25 6.09 16.14 10.48
C GLN A 25 7.14 16.13 9.36
N THR A 26 8.27 16.81 9.60
CA THR A 26 9.36 16.90 8.63
C THR A 26 9.98 15.52 8.36
N HIS A 27 10.13 14.71 9.42
CA HIS A 27 10.58 13.32 9.32
C HIS A 27 9.62 12.46 8.50
N LEU A 28 8.33 12.48 8.85
CA LEU A 28 7.29 11.72 8.14
C LEU A 28 7.20 12.12 6.67
N ARG A 29 7.29 13.41 6.34
CA ARG A 29 7.29 13.88 4.96
C ARG A 29 8.43 13.27 4.15
N ARG A 30 9.62 13.13 4.74
CA ARG A 30 10.77 12.47 4.08
C ARG A 30 10.56 10.96 3.93
N VAL A 31 10.00 10.30 4.95
CA VAL A 31 9.63 8.88 4.89
C VAL A 31 8.66 8.62 3.75
N TYR A 32 7.54 9.35 3.69
CA TYR A 32 6.52 9.15 2.67
C TYR A 32 7.02 9.51 1.26
N PHE A 33 7.84 10.56 1.11
CA PHE A 33 8.46 10.88 -0.17
C PHE A 33 9.36 9.73 -0.66
N SER A 34 10.20 9.21 0.23
CA SER A 34 11.09 8.08 -0.05
C SER A 34 10.31 6.81 -0.37
N LEU A 35 9.21 6.55 0.33
CA LEU A 35 8.29 5.46 0.04
C LEU A 35 7.71 5.60 -1.37
N SER A 36 7.16 6.76 -1.74
CA SER A 36 6.58 6.95 -3.08
C SER A 36 7.61 6.73 -4.19
N ALA A 37 8.84 7.22 -4.02
CA ALA A 37 9.93 6.96 -4.96
C ALA A 37 10.24 5.46 -5.08
N SER A 38 10.32 4.75 -3.95
CA SER A 38 10.58 3.31 -3.93
C SER A 38 9.47 2.49 -4.61
N LEU A 39 8.20 2.91 -4.48
CA LEU A 39 7.08 2.25 -5.18
C LEU A 39 7.17 2.43 -6.69
N LEU A 40 7.57 3.62 -7.17
CA LEU A 40 7.81 3.86 -8.59
C LEU A 40 8.99 3.03 -9.13
N ALA A 41 10.08 2.94 -8.35
CA ALA A 41 11.22 2.10 -8.71
C ALA A 41 10.86 0.61 -8.73
N ALA A 42 10.07 0.13 -7.76
CA ALA A 42 9.56 -1.24 -7.77
C ALA A 42 8.65 -1.52 -8.98
N ALA A 43 7.77 -0.57 -9.34
CA ALA A 43 6.95 -0.67 -10.53
C ALA A 43 7.82 -0.73 -11.81
N ALA A 44 8.86 0.10 -11.91
CA ALA A 44 9.81 0.06 -13.02
C ALA A 44 10.56 -1.29 -13.08
N GLY A 45 11.00 -1.82 -11.94
CA GLY A 45 11.64 -3.14 -11.86
C GLY A 45 10.73 -4.28 -12.31
N ALA A 46 9.45 -4.27 -11.88
CA ALA A 46 8.46 -5.23 -12.35
C ALA A 46 8.19 -5.10 -13.86
N TYR A 47 8.13 -3.87 -14.37
CA TYR A 47 7.97 -3.61 -15.80
C TYR A 47 9.14 -4.15 -16.62
N VAL A 48 10.39 -3.92 -16.20
CA VAL A 48 11.58 -4.46 -16.87
C VAL A 48 11.53 -5.98 -16.94
N HIS A 49 11.12 -6.67 -15.87
CA HIS A 49 10.96 -8.13 -15.90
C HIS A 49 9.96 -8.59 -16.96
N LEU A 50 8.81 -7.91 -17.09
CA LEU A 50 7.76 -8.29 -18.05
C LEU A 50 8.16 -8.11 -19.52
N PHE A 51 9.07 -7.18 -19.82
CA PHE A 51 9.50 -6.86 -21.20
C PHE A 51 10.85 -7.47 -21.57
N THR A 52 11.62 -7.97 -20.61
CA THR A 52 12.96 -8.50 -20.85
C THR A 52 13.06 -9.91 -20.29
N ASP A 53 13.10 -10.92 -21.17
CA ASP A 53 13.39 -12.33 -20.81
C ASP A 53 14.81 -12.53 -20.23
N PHE A 54 15.62 -11.46 -20.24
CA PHE A 54 17.04 -11.47 -19.92
C PHE A 54 17.36 -11.82 -18.47
N ILE A 55 16.40 -11.61 -17.55
CA ILE A 55 16.54 -11.99 -16.14
C ILE A 55 15.28 -12.75 -15.76
N SER A 56 15.26 -14.04 -16.05
CA SER A 56 14.30 -14.99 -15.45
C SER A 56 14.50 -14.98 -13.93
N GLY A 57 13.88 -14.00 -13.26
CA GLY A 57 14.19 -13.51 -11.92
C GLY A 57 13.85 -14.46 -10.78
N SER A 58 14.47 -15.64 -10.71
CA SER A 58 14.13 -16.64 -9.70
C SER A 58 14.99 -16.59 -8.43
N VAL A 59 16.27 -16.18 -8.50
CA VAL A 59 17.15 -16.25 -7.32
C VAL A 59 18.10 -15.05 -7.21
N TRP A 60 18.74 -14.63 -8.31
CA TRP A 60 19.75 -13.55 -8.28
C TRP A 60 19.19 -12.19 -7.87
N SER A 61 17.95 -11.87 -8.26
CA SER A 61 17.27 -10.64 -7.86
C SER A 61 16.90 -10.63 -6.37
N VAL A 62 16.53 -11.79 -5.82
CA VAL A 62 16.24 -11.99 -4.39
C VAL A 62 17.53 -11.91 -3.56
N LEU A 63 18.62 -12.52 -4.03
CA LEU A 63 19.91 -12.41 -3.37
C LEU A 63 20.45 -10.98 -3.41
N GLY A 64 20.32 -10.30 -4.56
CA GLY A 64 20.71 -8.89 -4.70
C GLY A 64 19.89 -7.97 -3.80
N SER A 65 18.58 -8.19 -3.68
CA SER A 65 17.74 -7.40 -2.77
C SER A 65 18.10 -7.67 -1.30
N LEU A 66 18.42 -8.91 -0.93
CA LEU A 66 18.86 -9.26 0.42
C LEU A 66 20.19 -8.57 0.78
N VAL A 67 21.17 -8.57 -0.13
CA VAL A 67 22.46 -7.90 0.06
C VAL A 67 22.27 -6.40 0.25
N LEU A 68 21.41 -5.76 -0.56
CA LEU A 68 21.11 -4.34 -0.41
C LEU A 68 20.38 -4.03 0.90
N LEU A 69 19.47 -4.88 1.34
CA LEU A 69 18.78 -4.73 2.62
C LEU A 69 19.74 -4.83 3.80
N ILE A 70 20.69 -5.76 3.75
CA ILE A 70 21.77 -5.88 4.75
C ILE A 70 22.65 -4.62 4.71
N THR A 71 22.98 -4.12 3.52
CA THR A 71 23.79 -2.91 3.33
C THR A 71 23.10 -1.68 3.95
N ILE A 72 21.79 -1.51 3.77
CA ILE A 72 21.03 -0.38 4.34
C ILE A 72 20.97 -0.44 5.87
N ASN A 73 20.91 -1.63 6.45
CA ASN A 73 20.88 -1.84 7.91
C ASN A 73 22.28 -1.78 8.55
N ALA A 74 23.33 -2.16 7.82
CA ALA A 74 24.72 -2.12 8.32
C ALA A 74 25.36 -0.73 8.23
N THR A 75 24.82 0.17 7.39
CA THR A 75 25.36 1.52 7.19
C THR A 75 24.89 2.49 8.27
N ILE A 76 25.84 3.16 8.90
CA ILE A 76 25.58 4.18 9.94
C ILE A 76 24.93 5.42 9.30
N HIS A 77 23.99 6.02 10.04
CA HIS A 77 23.24 7.20 9.63
C HIS A 77 24.12 8.46 9.69
N THR A 78 24.76 8.79 8.56
CA THR A 78 25.54 10.03 8.38
C THR A 78 25.01 10.81 7.18
N ARG A 79 25.00 12.15 7.24
CA ARG A 79 24.54 13.01 6.12
C ARG A 79 25.26 12.76 4.80
N GLU A 80 26.53 12.36 4.86
CA GLU A 80 27.34 12.05 3.68
C GLU A 80 26.88 10.76 2.98
N ASN A 81 26.40 9.78 3.76
CA ASN A 81 25.93 8.49 3.26
C ASN A 81 24.41 8.47 2.97
N GLU A 82 23.69 9.56 3.25
CA GLU A 82 22.24 9.67 3.08
C GLU A 82 21.83 9.36 1.63
N LEU A 83 22.55 9.92 0.65
CA LEU A 83 22.30 9.67 -0.77
C LEU A 83 22.59 8.21 -1.17
N TYR A 84 23.71 7.64 -0.72
CA TYR A 84 24.05 6.24 -1.01
C TYR A 84 23.00 5.28 -0.45
N ARG A 85 22.49 5.53 0.75
CA ARG A 85 21.44 4.73 1.39
C ARG A 85 20.09 4.92 0.69
N PHE A 86 19.77 6.13 0.24
CA PHE A 86 18.58 6.40 -0.56
C PHE A 86 18.63 5.69 -1.92
N LEU A 87 19.77 5.76 -2.62
CA LEU A 87 19.96 5.05 -3.88
C LEU A 87 19.97 3.53 -3.68
N ALA A 88 20.53 3.02 -2.58
CA ALA A 88 20.45 1.61 -2.23
C ALA A 88 18.99 1.18 -1.97
N LEU A 89 18.16 2.01 -1.33
CA LEU A 89 16.72 1.77 -1.19
C LEU A 89 16.03 1.71 -2.57
N MET A 90 16.36 2.62 -3.48
CA MET A 90 15.81 2.62 -4.84
C MET A 90 16.20 1.34 -5.60
N ALA A 91 17.47 0.94 -5.54
CA ALA A 91 17.94 -0.31 -6.13
C ALA A 91 17.30 -1.55 -5.50
N PHE A 92 17.17 -1.57 -4.16
CA PHE A 92 16.48 -2.63 -3.42
C PHE A 92 15.01 -2.74 -3.84
N SER A 93 14.31 -1.62 -3.97
CA SER A 93 12.91 -1.57 -4.36
C SER A 93 12.70 -2.04 -5.81
N ALA A 94 13.57 -1.63 -6.74
CA ALA A 94 13.54 -2.10 -8.12
C ALA A 94 13.81 -3.61 -8.24
N LEU A 95 14.81 -4.15 -7.53
CA LEU A 95 15.08 -5.59 -7.49
C LEU A 95 13.94 -6.37 -6.83
N SER A 96 13.29 -5.80 -5.81
CA SER A 96 12.10 -6.39 -5.19
C SER A 96 10.90 -6.41 -6.15
N GLY A 97 10.75 -5.38 -6.99
CA GLY A 97 9.80 -5.36 -8.11
C GLY A 97 10.09 -6.44 -9.14
N LEU A 98 11.35 -6.56 -9.57
CA LEU A 98 11.81 -7.58 -10.52
C LEU A 98 11.58 -9.01 -9.97
N SER A 99 11.86 -9.25 -8.68
CA SER A 99 11.60 -10.56 -8.05
C SER A 99 10.10 -10.88 -7.88
N THR A 100 9.22 -9.88 -7.97
CA THR A 100 7.77 -10.09 -8.05
C THR A 100 7.34 -10.51 -9.47
N GLY A 101 8.23 -10.39 -10.46
CA GLY A 101 8.03 -10.76 -11.86
C GLY A 101 7.47 -12.16 -12.11
N PRO A 102 8.09 -13.25 -11.62
CA PRO A 102 7.56 -14.61 -11.80
C PRO A 102 6.15 -14.82 -11.23
N LEU A 103 5.81 -14.10 -10.15
CA LEU A 103 4.45 -14.10 -9.61
C LEU A 103 3.48 -13.38 -10.56
N LEU A 104 3.91 -12.27 -11.17
CA LEU A 104 3.14 -11.57 -12.19
C LEU A 104 2.98 -12.42 -13.45
N ASP A 105 4.02 -13.13 -13.89
CA ASP A 105 3.95 -14.06 -15.03
C ASP A 105 2.90 -15.15 -14.79
N PHE A 106 2.89 -15.74 -13.58
CA PHE A 106 1.85 -16.68 -13.17
C PHE A 106 0.45 -16.04 -13.21
N VAL A 107 0.29 -14.83 -12.67
CA VAL A 107 -0.99 -14.11 -12.68
C VAL A 107 -1.45 -13.78 -14.11
N ILE A 108 -0.54 -13.36 -15.00
CA ILE A 108 -0.81 -13.07 -16.43
C ILE A 108 -1.26 -14.35 -17.14
N SER A 109 -0.60 -15.48 -16.88
CA SER A 109 -0.96 -16.78 -17.46
C SER A 109 -2.36 -17.25 -17.04
N VAL A 110 -2.79 -16.88 -15.82
CA VAL A 110 -4.15 -17.16 -15.33
C VAL A 110 -5.16 -16.21 -15.94
N ASN A 111 -4.98 -14.90 -15.76
CA ASN A 111 -5.78 -13.82 -16.33
C ASN A 111 -5.10 -12.46 -16.10
N ALA A 112 -4.65 -11.78 -17.15
CA ALA A 112 -4.00 -10.47 -17.04
C ALA A 112 -4.87 -9.37 -16.38
N SER A 113 -6.20 -9.49 -16.44
CA SER A 113 -7.12 -8.58 -15.75
C SER A 113 -6.99 -8.63 -14.21
N LEU A 114 -6.39 -9.70 -13.67
CA LEU A 114 -6.12 -9.84 -12.24
C LEU A 114 -5.09 -8.82 -11.73
N ILE A 115 -4.13 -8.40 -12.55
CA ILE A 115 -3.14 -7.38 -12.16
C ILE A 115 -3.85 -6.05 -11.95
N VAL A 116 -4.69 -5.66 -12.92
CA VAL A 116 -5.44 -4.40 -12.84
C VAL A 116 -6.45 -4.46 -11.70
N THR A 117 -7.14 -5.57 -11.49
CA THR A 117 -8.08 -5.70 -10.36
C THR A 117 -7.37 -5.75 -9.03
N ALA A 118 -6.20 -6.37 -8.89
CA ALA A 118 -5.43 -6.35 -7.65
C ALA A 118 -4.90 -4.95 -7.35
N PHE A 119 -4.35 -4.26 -8.35
CA PHE A 119 -3.92 -2.87 -8.24
C PHE A 119 -5.10 -1.97 -7.88
N MET A 120 -6.23 -2.12 -8.57
CA MET A 120 -7.47 -1.38 -8.28
C MET A 120 -8.02 -1.75 -6.91
N VAL A 121 -7.96 -3.00 -6.45
CA VAL A 121 -8.38 -3.39 -5.09
C VAL A 121 -7.44 -2.77 -4.05
N THR A 122 -6.13 -2.76 -4.26
CA THR A 122 -5.20 -2.09 -3.35
C THR A 122 -5.39 -0.58 -3.37
N ALA A 123 -5.59 0.02 -4.54
CA ALA A 123 -5.86 1.45 -4.70
C ALA A 123 -7.24 1.83 -4.15
N VAL A 124 -8.22 0.92 -4.23
CA VAL A 124 -9.55 1.04 -3.64
C VAL A 124 -9.46 0.79 -2.14
N LEU A 125 -8.58 -0.06 -1.60
CA LEU A 125 -8.40 -0.17 -0.14
C LEU A 125 -7.80 1.13 0.41
N PHE A 126 -6.73 1.63 -0.22
CA PHE A 126 -6.17 2.96 0.09
C PHE A 126 -7.19 4.09 -0.17
N GLY A 127 -7.98 4.00 -1.23
CA GLY A 127 -8.95 5.01 -1.65
C GLY A 127 -10.27 4.96 -0.89
N THR A 128 -10.72 3.79 -0.42
CA THR A 128 -11.88 3.58 0.46
C THR A 128 -11.53 3.93 1.89
N LEU A 129 -10.26 3.84 2.29
CA LEU A 129 -9.79 4.52 3.50
C LEU A 129 -10.03 6.04 3.40
N LEU A 130 -9.62 6.66 2.30
CA LEU A 130 -9.85 8.09 2.04
C LEU A 130 -11.34 8.42 1.81
N GLY A 131 -12.09 7.49 1.19
CA GLY A 131 -13.50 7.61 0.85
C GLY A 131 -14.45 7.32 2.02
N MET A 132 -14.10 6.44 2.95
CA MET A 132 -14.81 6.28 4.23
C MET A 132 -14.62 7.53 5.08
N LEU A 133 -13.43 8.14 5.04
CA LEU A 133 -13.17 9.42 5.70
C LEU A 133 -14.03 10.55 5.11
N SER A 134 -14.19 10.59 3.78
CA SER A 134 -15.06 11.57 3.13
C SER A 134 -16.55 11.26 3.32
N ALA A 135 -16.97 10.00 3.27
CA ALA A 135 -18.33 9.56 3.52
C ALA A 135 -18.78 9.86 4.95
N MET A 136 -17.90 9.70 5.94
CA MET A 136 -18.15 10.13 7.33
C MET A 136 -18.34 11.64 7.45
N CYS A 137 -17.64 12.43 6.63
CA CYS A 137 -17.84 13.87 6.52
C CYS A 137 -19.23 14.21 5.93
N TRP A 138 -19.66 13.51 4.88
CA TRP A 138 -20.99 13.67 4.29
C TRP A 138 -22.13 13.25 5.22
N VAL A 139 -22.00 12.10 5.90
CA VAL A 139 -22.96 11.63 6.91
C VAL A 139 -23.07 12.65 8.05
N SER A 140 -21.97 13.26 8.45
CA SER A 140 -21.97 14.34 9.45
C SER A 140 -22.69 15.61 8.98
N MET A 141 -22.65 15.94 7.68
CA MET A 141 -23.39 17.08 7.11
C MET A 141 -24.89 16.78 6.94
N PHE A 142 -25.27 15.57 6.51
CA PHE A 142 -26.67 15.15 6.41
C PHE A 142 -27.33 14.95 7.77
N ASN A 143 -26.56 14.58 8.80
CA ASN A 143 -27.03 14.48 10.17
C ASN A 143 -27.56 15.81 10.75
N MET A 144 -27.21 16.95 10.13
CA MET A 144 -27.75 18.28 10.46
C MET A 144 -29.23 18.44 10.08
N PHE A 145 -29.71 17.73 9.05
CA PHE A 145 -31.10 17.82 8.55
C PHE A 145 -32.02 16.76 9.14
N ILE A 146 -31.52 15.55 9.41
CA ILE A 146 -32.33 14.39 9.84
C ILE A 146 -32.31 14.20 11.38
N ARG A 147 -31.38 14.88 12.09
CA ARG A 147 -31.26 14.99 13.56
C ARG A 147 -31.63 13.71 14.33
N SER A 148 -31.16 12.56 13.85
CA SER A 148 -31.44 11.28 14.51
C SER A 148 -30.29 10.93 15.48
N PRO A 149 -30.57 10.69 16.77
CA PRO A 149 -29.54 10.35 17.75
C PRO A 149 -28.89 8.98 17.47
N ALA A 150 -29.58 8.06 16.79
CA ALA A 150 -29.07 6.73 16.43
C ALA A 150 -28.02 6.77 15.30
N LEU A 151 -28.23 7.54 14.24
CA LEU A 151 -27.24 7.69 13.16
C LEU A 151 -25.98 8.41 13.66
N PHE A 152 -26.13 9.35 14.59
CA PHE A 152 -25.00 10.01 15.24
C PHE A 152 -24.16 9.00 16.06
N GLN A 153 -24.79 8.18 16.90
CA GLN A 153 -24.12 7.14 17.70
C GLN A 153 -23.38 6.11 16.82
N VAL A 154 -24.03 5.59 15.77
CA VAL A 154 -23.44 4.59 14.86
C VAL A 154 -22.28 5.16 14.04
N ASN A 155 -22.41 6.38 13.52
CA ASN A 155 -21.33 7.05 12.79
C ASN A 155 -20.12 7.31 13.71
N LEU A 156 -20.37 7.65 14.97
CA LEU A 156 -19.34 7.91 15.97
C LEU A 156 -18.58 6.64 16.36
N TYR A 157 -19.27 5.53 16.68
CA TYR A 157 -18.60 4.27 17.05
C TYR A 157 -17.91 3.58 15.87
N THR A 158 -18.50 3.63 14.67
CA THR A 158 -17.89 3.04 13.46
C THR A 158 -16.67 3.84 13.00
N GLY A 159 -16.73 5.18 13.08
CA GLY A 159 -15.60 6.06 12.78
C GLY A 159 -14.47 5.95 13.78
N LEU A 160 -14.81 5.82 15.07
CA LEU A 160 -13.84 5.63 16.14
C LEU A 160 -13.11 4.28 16.01
N ALA A 161 -13.82 3.18 15.74
CA ALA A 161 -13.21 1.84 15.65
C ALA A 161 -12.25 1.69 14.46
N VAL A 162 -12.62 2.21 13.28
CA VAL A 162 -11.80 2.12 12.07
C VAL A 162 -10.60 3.07 12.12
N MET A 163 -10.78 4.30 12.62
CA MET A 163 -9.67 5.24 12.81
C MET A 163 -8.71 4.79 13.91
N CYS A 164 -9.20 4.27 15.05
CA CYS A 164 -8.32 3.77 16.10
C CYS A 164 -7.57 2.51 15.70
N GLY A 165 -8.18 1.54 15.01
CA GLY A 165 -7.50 0.29 14.62
C GLY A 165 -6.35 0.50 13.63
N PHE A 166 -6.50 1.45 12.69
CA PHE A 166 -5.52 1.68 11.62
C PHE A 166 -4.45 2.71 12.02
N ILE A 167 -4.82 3.76 12.77
CA ILE A 167 -3.91 4.83 13.18
C ILE A 167 -3.03 4.39 14.35
N VAL A 168 -3.56 3.61 15.32
CA VAL A 168 -2.77 3.14 16.47
C VAL A 168 -1.70 2.15 16.03
N TYR A 169 -1.96 1.29 15.06
CA TYR A 169 -0.98 0.28 14.64
C TYR A 169 0.17 0.89 13.83
N ASP A 170 -0.12 1.71 12.82
CA ASP A 170 0.92 2.25 11.92
C ASP A 170 1.56 3.55 12.44
N THR A 171 0.84 4.40 13.16
CA THR A 171 1.36 5.71 13.62
C THR A 171 2.13 5.60 14.93
N GLN A 172 1.73 4.71 15.85
CA GLN A 172 2.46 4.53 17.11
C GLN A 172 3.82 3.91 16.85
N LEU A 173 3.94 2.91 15.98
CA LEU A 173 5.21 2.21 15.77
C LEU A 173 6.29 3.11 15.15
N ILE A 174 5.90 4.06 14.30
CA ILE A 174 6.82 5.05 13.68
C ILE A 174 7.10 6.23 14.62
N MET A 175 6.10 6.71 15.37
CA MET A 175 6.28 7.81 16.34
C MET A 175 7.05 7.37 17.60
N GLU A 176 6.85 6.14 18.09
CA GLU A 176 7.56 5.56 19.23
C GLU A 176 9.06 5.40 18.89
N LYS A 177 9.38 4.85 17.70
CA LYS A 177 10.76 4.78 17.19
C LYS A 177 11.43 6.16 17.15
N LYS A 178 10.71 7.18 16.67
CA LYS A 178 11.19 8.57 16.63
C LYS A 178 11.38 9.18 18.03
N ARG A 179 10.48 8.90 18.98
CA ARG A 179 10.56 9.35 20.37
C ARG A 179 11.67 8.65 21.16
N MET A 180 12.02 7.42 20.79
CA MET A 180 13.21 6.72 21.28
C MET A 180 14.53 7.24 20.69
N GLY A 181 14.48 8.29 19.84
CA GLY A 181 15.66 8.95 19.28
C GLY A 181 16.08 8.45 17.90
N ASP A 182 15.33 7.53 17.27
CA ASP A 182 15.65 7.05 15.93
C ASP A 182 15.19 8.07 14.87
N ASN A 183 16.16 8.76 14.28
CA ASN A 183 15.95 9.78 13.26
C ASN A 183 16.09 9.23 11.83
N ASP A 184 16.20 7.91 11.64
CA ASP A 184 16.40 7.30 10.32
C ASP A 184 15.11 6.96 9.57
N TYR A 185 14.47 8.03 9.08
CA TYR A 185 14.40 8.19 7.65
C TYR A 185 14.18 6.98 6.75
N ILE A 186 15.33 6.48 6.28
CA ILE A 186 15.45 5.52 5.21
C ILE A 186 15.04 4.14 5.72
N ARG A 187 15.44 3.77 6.94
CA ARG A 187 15.04 2.51 7.58
C ARG A 187 13.53 2.46 7.83
N HIS A 188 12.93 3.55 8.28
CA HIS A 188 11.47 3.63 8.42
C HIS A 188 10.76 3.50 7.06
N SER A 189 11.38 4.01 5.98
CA SER A 189 10.85 3.87 4.61
C SER A 189 10.98 2.42 4.10
N VAL A 190 12.08 1.73 4.42
CA VAL A 190 12.29 0.30 4.10
C VAL A 190 11.23 -0.56 4.79
N ASP A 191 11.00 -0.38 6.09
CA ASP A 191 9.99 -1.13 6.85
C ASP A 191 8.61 -1.01 6.17
N LEU A 192 8.21 0.22 5.87
CA LEU A 192 6.92 0.53 5.26
C LEU A 192 6.79 0.00 3.82
N PHE A 193 7.90 -0.03 3.07
CA PHE A 193 7.95 -0.62 1.73
C PHE A 193 7.78 -2.15 1.75
N ILE A 194 8.46 -2.83 2.70
CA ILE A 194 8.35 -4.28 2.86
C ILE A 194 6.91 -4.67 3.23
N ASP A 195 6.29 -3.92 4.12
CA ASP A 195 4.89 -4.12 4.51
C ASP A 195 3.95 -3.97 3.29
N PHE A 196 4.16 -2.94 2.48
CA PHE A 196 3.37 -2.72 1.25
C PHE A 196 3.51 -3.89 0.26
N ILE A 197 4.74 -4.28 -0.09
CA ILE A 197 4.98 -5.40 -1.03
C ILE A 197 4.43 -6.71 -0.47
N GLY A 198 4.53 -6.93 0.83
CA GLY A 198 3.95 -8.09 1.52
C GLY A 198 2.44 -8.17 1.37
N ILE A 199 1.73 -7.06 1.60
CA ILE A 199 0.27 -6.96 1.43
C ILE A 199 -0.12 -7.12 -0.05
N PHE A 200 0.60 -6.47 -0.96
CA PHE A 200 0.36 -6.56 -2.41
C PHE A 200 0.46 -8.00 -2.93
N ARG A 201 1.56 -8.72 -2.61
CA ARG A 201 1.75 -10.11 -3.02
C ARG A 201 0.68 -11.04 -2.45
N ARG A 202 0.32 -10.89 -1.18
CA ARG A 202 -0.76 -11.68 -0.55
C ARG A 202 -2.10 -11.45 -1.25
N THR A 203 -2.41 -10.20 -1.59
CA THR A 203 -3.64 -9.85 -2.31
C THR A 203 -3.67 -10.48 -3.71
N LEU A 204 -2.57 -10.42 -4.46
CA LEU A 204 -2.44 -11.07 -5.78
C LEU A 204 -2.66 -12.58 -5.70
N ILE A 205 -2.04 -13.26 -4.73
CA ILE A 205 -2.16 -14.71 -4.56
C ILE A 205 -3.61 -15.09 -4.26
N VAL A 206 -4.28 -14.39 -3.34
CA VAL A 206 -5.68 -14.65 -2.98
C VAL A 206 -6.62 -14.47 -4.18
N LEU A 207 -6.45 -13.39 -4.95
CA LEU A 207 -7.24 -13.14 -6.15
C LEU A 207 -7.01 -14.21 -7.23
N CYS A 208 -5.76 -14.61 -7.42
CA CYS A 208 -5.39 -15.67 -8.36
C CYS A 208 -6.02 -17.02 -7.98
N GLN A 209 -5.91 -17.43 -6.71
CA GLN A 209 -6.52 -18.66 -6.20
C GLN A 209 -8.05 -18.66 -6.40
N LYS A 210 -8.71 -17.52 -6.19
CA LYS A 210 -10.15 -17.37 -6.39
C LYS A 210 -10.55 -17.55 -7.87
N GLU A 211 -9.81 -16.97 -8.80
CA GLU A 211 -10.05 -17.11 -10.24
C GLU A 211 -9.85 -18.55 -10.73
N VAL A 212 -8.75 -19.19 -10.32
CA VAL A 212 -8.49 -20.61 -10.66
C VAL A 212 -9.62 -21.50 -10.16
N GLY A 213 -10.06 -21.31 -8.91
CA GLY A 213 -11.19 -22.04 -8.34
C GLY A 213 -12.52 -21.80 -9.08
N ALA A 214 -12.77 -20.59 -9.57
CA ALA A 214 -13.95 -20.28 -10.37
C ALA A 214 -13.93 -20.97 -11.74
N LYS A 215 -12.77 -21.00 -12.42
CA LYS A 215 -12.59 -21.68 -13.70
C LYS A 215 -12.80 -23.19 -13.60
N GLU A 216 -12.28 -23.83 -12.56
CA GLU A 216 -12.45 -25.27 -12.33
C GLU A 216 -13.93 -25.64 -12.07
N LYS A 217 -14.64 -24.86 -11.26
CA LYS A 217 -16.10 -25.05 -11.05
C LYS A 217 -16.90 -24.94 -12.35
N LYS A 218 -16.53 -24.02 -13.23
CA LYS A 218 -17.19 -23.83 -14.54
C LYS A 218 -16.94 -25.02 -15.47
N LYS A 219 -15.70 -25.52 -15.53
CA LYS A 219 -15.36 -26.74 -16.29
C LYS A 219 -16.13 -27.96 -15.80
N LEU A 220 -16.21 -28.17 -14.48
CA LEU A 220 -16.94 -29.28 -13.89
C LEU A 220 -18.44 -29.23 -14.25
N LYS A 221 -19.04 -28.03 -14.18
CA LYS A 221 -20.45 -27.82 -14.53
C LYS A 221 -20.73 -28.12 -16.01
N ILE A 222 -19.84 -27.71 -16.92
CA ILE A 222 -19.94 -28.06 -18.35
C ILE A 222 -19.81 -29.57 -18.56
N LYS A 223 -18.85 -30.21 -17.89
CA LYS A 223 -18.64 -31.67 -18.01
C LYS A 223 -19.89 -32.46 -17.56
N ILE A 224 -20.55 -32.03 -16.47
CA ILE A 224 -21.81 -32.62 -16.01
C ILE A 224 -22.94 -32.40 -17.02
N LEU A 225 -23.06 -31.19 -17.58
CA LEU A 225 -24.10 -30.87 -18.57
C LEU A 225 -23.92 -31.69 -19.87
N CYS A 226 -22.69 -31.80 -20.39
CA CYS A 226 -22.42 -32.63 -21.57
C CYS A 226 -22.68 -34.12 -21.31
N ASN A 227 -22.34 -34.62 -20.13
CA ASN A 227 -22.55 -36.03 -19.79
C ASN A 227 -24.05 -36.37 -19.61
N ASN A 228 -24.85 -35.40 -19.14
CA ASN A 228 -26.31 -35.54 -19.07
C ASN A 228 -26.97 -35.45 -20.45
N ALA A 229 -26.49 -34.57 -21.34
CA ALA A 229 -26.99 -34.45 -22.71
C ALA A 229 -26.63 -35.65 -23.60
N ALA A 230 -25.50 -36.32 -23.35
CA ALA A 230 -25.12 -37.54 -24.07
C ALA A 230 -25.92 -38.80 -23.64
N LYS A 231 -26.73 -38.68 -22.58
CA LYS A 231 -27.52 -39.78 -22.01
C LYS A 231 -29.01 -39.70 -22.34
N SER A 232 -29.44 -38.66 -23.07
CA SER A 232 -30.80 -38.47 -23.61
C SER A 232 -30.82 -38.73 -25.11
#